data_AF-A0A918VKT0-F1
#
_entry.id   AF-A0A918VKT0-F1
#
_cell.length_a   1.000
_cell.length_b   1.000
_cell.length_c   1.000
_cell.angle_alpha   90.00
_cell.angle_beta   90.00
_cell.angle_gamma   90.00
#
_symmetry.space_group_name_H-M   'P 1'
#
loop_
_entity.id
_entity.type
_entity.pdbx_description
1 polymer ?
#
loop_
_entity_poly.entity_id
_entity_poly.type
_entity_poly.pdbx_seq_one_letter_code
_entity_poly.pdbx_strand_id
1 'polypeptide(L)'
;MEIIIFHRLYNTYGGHRSFTLAGEYLEYGMPEFGDAVDELEITLHFFQDGPAKKTLEQSHEDFHNNLECLPKCTFYRKKRRLALDFEAKFTTGYEIQKYKKPPIEIIPDWVRSTLDELIGQLPLIKSKIKKNDNFDFVSFEKYVSQKRNELPMDVAELEKFEELFEEYRKQEAEKLDDWERLRIDWEDYHPKAKEIIPIPSLWSCTDEFSPNGNDTGADTLEIFRKWNKRNSNNDALFFLTQLLKDWEIDIDAPYESEYSSYTYFQCVTGLAFASAKLRGNCEQDLKDKAVSAINEYLASIENADGWEYKDECKEKLNLSKEAIEKMPNK
;
A
#
# COMPACT_ATOMS: atom_id res chain seq x y z
N MET A 1 7.09 -9.61 -14.39
CA MET A 1 6.32 -8.35 -14.33
C MET A 1 5.06 -8.63 -13.54
N GLU A 2 4.65 -7.73 -12.67
CA GLU A 2 3.39 -7.76 -11.92
C GLU A 2 2.36 -6.86 -12.63
N ILE A 3 1.09 -7.24 -12.62
CA ILE A 3 -0.04 -6.53 -13.23
C ILE A 3 -1.13 -6.36 -12.18
N ILE A 4 -1.26 -5.15 -11.66
CA ILE A 4 -2.21 -4.83 -10.60
C ILE A 4 -3.34 -3.99 -11.18
N ILE A 5 -4.58 -4.40 -10.97
CA ILE A 5 -5.76 -3.68 -11.46
C ILE A 5 -6.63 -3.22 -10.28
N PHE A 6 -6.76 -1.92 -10.15
CA PHE A 6 -7.64 -1.26 -9.20
C PHE A 6 -8.84 -0.63 -9.91
N HIS A 7 -9.91 -0.37 -9.16
CA HIS A 7 -10.94 0.56 -9.57
C HIS A 7 -10.98 1.79 -8.68
N ARG A 8 -11.47 2.88 -9.25
CA ARG A 8 -11.68 4.15 -8.57
C ARG A 8 -13.06 4.71 -8.87
N LEU A 9 -13.75 5.05 -7.79
CA LEU A 9 -14.96 5.87 -7.75
C LEU A 9 -14.63 7.17 -7.01
N TYR A 10 -15.56 8.13 -6.98
CA TYR A 10 -15.36 9.40 -6.27
C TYR A 10 -15.06 9.24 -4.77
N ASN A 11 -15.54 8.16 -4.14
CA ASN A 11 -15.46 7.92 -2.69
C ASN A 11 -14.87 6.56 -2.31
N THR A 12 -14.42 5.76 -3.28
CA THR A 12 -13.78 4.48 -2.99
C THR A 12 -12.69 4.19 -4.00
N TYR A 13 -11.61 3.58 -3.54
CA TYR A 13 -10.49 3.11 -4.34
C TYR A 13 -10.09 1.73 -3.80
N GLY A 14 -9.68 0.82 -4.68
CA GLY A 14 -9.19 -0.50 -4.27
C GLY A 14 -9.48 -1.59 -5.30
N GLY A 15 -9.44 -2.85 -4.87
CA GLY A 15 -9.74 -4.00 -5.71
C GLY A 15 -11.24 -4.31 -5.80
N HIS A 16 -11.59 -5.04 -6.86
CA HIS A 16 -12.85 -5.77 -7.01
C HIS A 16 -12.50 -7.12 -7.62
N ARG A 17 -13.12 -8.20 -7.15
CA ARG A 17 -12.78 -9.59 -7.53
C ARG A 17 -12.60 -9.78 -9.05
N SER A 18 -13.57 -9.32 -9.85
CA SER A 18 -13.48 -9.36 -11.33
C SER A 18 -12.29 -8.61 -11.94
N PHE A 19 -11.91 -7.45 -11.42
CA PHE A 19 -10.83 -6.64 -11.98
C PHE A 19 -9.47 -7.18 -11.56
N THR A 20 -9.34 -7.57 -10.29
CA THR A 20 -8.16 -8.26 -9.75
C THR A 20 -7.88 -9.54 -10.54
N LEU A 21 -8.91 -10.37 -10.76
CA LEU A 21 -8.80 -11.60 -11.54
C LEU A 21 -8.32 -11.35 -12.98
N ALA A 22 -8.71 -10.23 -13.61
CA ALA A 22 -8.22 -9.90 -14.94
C ALA A 22 -6.70 -9.66 -14.96
N GLY A 23 -6.15 -9.01 -13.92
CA GLY A 23 -4.71 -8.83 -13.73
C GLY A 23 -4.01 -10.17 -13.50
N GLU A 24 -4.49 -10.95 -12.54
CA GLU A 24 -3.95 -12.27 -12.21
C GLU A 24 -3.96 -13.21 -13.43
N TYR A 25 -5.04 -13.20 -14.21
CA TYR A 25 -5.15 -13.99 -15.44
C TYR A 25 -4.08 -13.66 -16.48
N LEU A 26 -3.68 -12.39 -16.58
CA LEU A 26 -2.57 -11.93 -17.41
C LEU A 26 -1.20 -12.25 -16.80
N GLU A 27 -1.07 -12.39 -15.49
CA GLU A 27 0.20 -12.79 -14.87
C GLU A 27 0.51 -14.28 -15.07
N TYR A 28 -0.53 -15.13 -15.17
CA TYR A 28 -0.34 -16.58 -15.27
C TYR A 28 0.46 -17.02 -16.49
N GLY A 29 1.59 -17.67 -16.23
CA GLY A 29 2.45 -18.18 -17.30
C GLY A 29 2.90 -17.05 -18.24
N MET A 30 2.97 -15.82 -17.73
CA MET A 30 3.45 -14.68 -18.49
C MET A 30 4.93 -14.89 -18.85
N PRO A 31 5.29 -14.80 -20.14
CA PRO A 31 6.69 -14.87 -20.54
C PRO A 31 7.43 -13.59 -20.15
N GLU A 32 8.76 -13.64 -20.16
CA GLU A 32 9.56 -12.43 -20.00
C GLU A 32 9.47 -11.55 -21.25
N PHE A 33 9.18 -10.26 -21.05
CA PHE A 33 9.17 -9.25 -22.12
C PHE A 33 10.40 -8.34 -22.07
N GLY A 34 11.37 -8.62 -21.18
CA GLY A 34 12.51 -7.74 -20.90
C GLY A 34 12.45 -7.16 -19.50
N ASP A 35 13.46 -6.35 -19.17
CA ASP A 35 13.72 -5.85 -17.81
C ASP A 35 13.42 -4.35 -17.64
N ALA A 36 12.76 -3.68 -18.60
CA ALA A 36 12.42 -2.27 -18.39
C ALA A 36 11.22 -2.08 -17.46
N VAL A 37 10.30 -3.05 -17.40
CA VAL A 37 9.03 -2.95 -16.65
C VAL A 37 8.87 -4.17 -15.74
N ASP A 38 8.90 -3.90 -14.44
CA ASP A 38 8.64 -4.87 -13.38
C ASP A 38 7.19 -4.84 -12.93
N GLU A 39 6.50 -3.71 -13.07
CA GLU A 39 5.14 -3.51 -12.58
C GLU A 39 4.30 -2.71 -13.59
N LEU A 40 3.09 -3.18 -13.85
CA LEU A 40 2.03 -2.52 -14.60
C LEU A 40 0.83 -2.29 -13.67
N GLU A 41 0.70 -1.06 -13.19
CA GLU A 41 -0.40 -0.61 -12.34
C GLU A 41 -1.51 -0.02 -13.22
N ILE A 42 -2.73 -0.54 -13.13
CA ILE A 42 -3.88 -0.11 -13.91
C ILE A 42 -4.97 0.38 -12.95
N THR A 43 -5.43 1.61 -13.13
CA THR A 43 -6.58 2.15 -12.39
C THR A 43 -7.75 2.41 -13.34
N LEU A 44 -8.82 1.65 -13.16
CA LEU A 44 -10.09 1.80 -13.86
C LEU A 44 -10.96 2.84 -13.15
N HIS A 45 -11.21 3.98 -13.78
CA HIS A 45 -12.11 5.00 -13.25
C HIS A 45 -13.52 4.76 -13.80
N PHE A 46 -14.52 4.71 -12.93
CA PHE A 46 -15.91 4.50 -13.36
C PHE A 46 -16.77 5.71 -13.04
N PHE A 47 -17.54 6.16 -14.03
CA PHE A 47 -18.51 7.22 -13.85
C PHE A 47 -19.54 6.85 -12.77
N GLN A 48 -19.71 7.71 -11.77
CA GLN A 48 -20.76 7.56 -10.77
C GLN A 48 -22.06 8.22 -11.27
N ASP A 49 -23.07 7.41 -11.54
CA ASP A 49 -24.41 7.81 -12.02
C ASP A 49 -25.46 7.91 -10.89
N GLY A 50 -25.13 7.48 -9.67
CA GLY A 50 -25.93 7.69 -8.48
C GLY A 50 -25.66 9.04 -7.78
N PRO A 51 -26.48 9.43 -6.79
CA PRO A 51 -26.26 10.67 -6.05
C PRO A 51 -24.96 10.62 -5.24
N ALA A 52 -24.35 11.78 -5.05
CA ALA A 52 -23.26 11.95 -4.09
C ALA A 52 -23.73 11.57 -2.68
N LYS A 53 -22.84 10.93 -1.91
CA LYS A 53 -23.05 10.74 -0.48
C LYS A 53 -23.04 12.11 0.20
N LYS A 54 -23.87 12.24 1.24
CA LYS A 54 -23.91 13.43 2.09
C LYS A 54 -22.48 13.81 2.51
N THR A 55 -22.16 15.10 2.41
CA THR A 55 -20.84 15.72 2.71
C THR A 55 -19.72 15.42 1.73
N LEU A 56 -19.98 14.66 0.65
CA LEU A 56 -18.99 14.33 -0.39
C LEU A 56 -19.39 14.88 -1.77
N GLU A 57 -20.26 15.89 -1.82
CA GLU A 57 -20.75 16.51 -3.05
C GLU A 57 -19.61 17.13 -3.87
N GLN A 58 -18.69 17.86 -3.23
CA GLN A 58 -17.52 18.44 -3.92
C GLN A 58 -16.59 17.35 -4.46
N SER A 59 -16.29 16.32 -3.67
CA SER A 59 -15.45 15.20 -4.12
C SER A 59 -16.06 14.46 -5.30
N HIS A 60 -17.40 14.37 -5.36
CA HIS A 60 -18.13 13.80 -6.47
C HIS A 60 -17.95 14.64 -7.74
N GLU A 61 -18.21 15.95 -7.67
CA GLU A 61 -18.01 16.87 -8.80
C GLU A 61 -16.55 16.89 -9.29
N ASP A 62 -15.60 17.00 -8.37
CA ASP A 62 -14.17 17.00 -8.70
C ASP A 62 -13.75 15.69 -9.38
N PHE A 63 -14.27 14.55 -8.91
CA PHE A 63 -13.99 13.26 -9.54
C PHE A 63 -14.48 13.22 -10.99
N HIS A 64 -15.72 13.64 -11.25
CA HIS A 64 -16.29 13.66 -12.59
C HIS A 64 -15.54 14.61 -13.52
N ASN A 65 -15.19 15.81 -13.06
CA ASN A 65 -14.35 16.74 -13.83
C ASN A 65 -12.97 16.13 -14.15
N ASN A 66 -12.41 15.33 -13.23
CA ASN A 66 -11.14 14.67 -13.45
C ASN A 66 -11.19 13.51 -14.46
N LEU A 67 -12.37 12.90 -14.71
CA LEU A 67 -12.52 11.86 -15.74
C LEU A 67 -12.19 12.41 -17.14
N GLU A 68 -12.47 13.69 -17.40
CA GLU A 68 -12.15 14.34 -18.69
C GLU A 68 -10.65 14.41 -18.98
N CYS A 69 -9.82 14.28 -17.94
CA CYS A 69 -8.37 14.29 -18.08
C CYS A 69 -7.77 12.90 -18.40
N LEU A 70 -8.61 11.87 -18.54
CA LEU A 70 -8.21 10.50 -18.85
C LEU A 70 -8.28 10.22 -20.37
N PRO A 71 -7.48 9.26 -20.90
CA PRO A 71 -6.54 8.39 -20.21
C PRO A 71 -5.20 9.06 -19.89
N LYS A 72 -4.53 8.61 -18.82
CA LYS A 72 -3.17 9.02 -18.43
C LYS A 72 -2.28 7.80 -18.32
N CYS A 73 -1.03 7.95 -18.75
CA CYS A 73 -0.04 6.89 -18.66
C CYS A 73 1.33 7.47 -18.31
N THR A 74 1.95 6.94 -17.26
CA THR A 74 3.22 7.41 -16.72
C THR A 74 4.17 6.24 -16.52
N PHE A 75 5.37 6.33 -17.10
CA PHE A 75 6.43 5.33 -16.89
C PHE A 75 7.49 5.87 -15.91
N TYR A 76 7.44 5.39 -14.67
CA TYR A 76 8.41 5.64 -13.61
C TYR A 76 9.64 4.75 -13.80
N ARG A 77 10.53 5.12 -14.75
CA ARG A 77 11.69 4.30 -15.14
C ARG A 77 12.58 3.84 -13.99
N LYS A 78 12.81 4.69 -12.98
CA LYS A 78 13.62 4.32 -11.81
C LYS A 78 13.00 3.18 -11.00
N LYS A 79 11.68 3.20 -10.89
CA LYS A 79 10.88 2.17 -10.21
C LYS A 79 10.50 1.01 -11.15
N ARG A 80 10.91 1.06 -12.42
CA ARG A 80 10.52 0.10 -13.47
C ARG A 80 8.99 -0.14 -13.51
N ARG A 81 8.21 0.90 -13.22
CA ARG A 81 6.75 0.82 -13.06
C ARG A 81 6.01 1.67 -14.08
N LEU A 82 5.04 1.07 -14.76
CA LEU A 82 4.13 1.75 -15.68
C LEU A 82 2.76 1.87 -15.02
N ALA A 83 2.29 3.10 -14.82
CA ALA A 83 0.98 3.39 -14.28
C ALA A 83 0.04 3.89 -15.39
N LEU A 84 -1.10 3.24 -15.55
CA LEU A 84 -2.13 3.54 -16.54
C LEU A 84 -3.46 3.83 -15.83
N ASP A 85 -4.01 5.01 -16.06
CA ASP A 85 -5.33 5.43 -15.61
C ASP A 85 -6.24 5.65 -16.82
N PHE A 86 -7.44 5.08 -16.81
CA PHE A 86 -8.45 5.39 -17.84
C PHE A 86 -9.88 5.24 -17.33
N GLU A 87 -10.82 5.89 -18.01
CA GLU A 87 -12.25 5.73 -17.76
C GLU A 87 -12.73 4.43 -18.42
N ALA A 88 -13.26 3.50 -17.63
CA ALA A 88 -13.86 2.26 -18.12
C ALA A 88 -15.38 2.44 -18.28
N LYS A 89 -15.92 2.06 -19.44
CA LYS A 89 -17.32 2.42 -19.83
C LYS A 89 -18.30 1.26 -19.85
N PHE A 90 -17.85 0.06 -19.48
CA PHE A 90 -18.67 -1.16 -19.51
C PHE A 90 -19.58 -1.34 -18.28
N THR A 91 -19.43 -0.51 -17.24
CA THR A 91 -20.31 -0.49 -16.05
C THR A 91 -20.27 0.90 -15.41
N THR A 92 -21.02 1.11 -14.32
CA THR A 92 -21.05 2.37 -13.57
C THR A 92 -20.59 2.20 -12.14
N GLY A 93 -20.21 3.31 -11.50
CA GLY A 93 -19.84 3.33 -10.09
C GLY A 93 -20.97 2.87 -9.16
N TYR A 94 -22.23 3.14 -9.53
CA TYR A 94 -23.39 2.65 -8.78
C TYR A 94 -23.51 1.13 -8.82
N GLU A 95 -23.39 0.50 -10.00
CA GLU A 95 -23.44 -0.96 -10.11
C GLU A 95 -22.25 -1.60 -9.36
N ILE A 96 -21.03 -1.05 -9.46
CA ILE A 96 -19.90 -1.54 -8.66
C ILE A 96 -20.21 -1.49 -7.16
N GLN A 97 -20.79 -0.39 -6.66
CA GLN A 97 -21.14 -0.28 -5.23
C GLN A 97 -22.23 -1.27 -4.80
N LYS A 98 -23.15 -1.61 -5.70
CA LYS A 98 -24.20 -2.61 -5.45
C LYS A 98 -23.62 -4.02 -5.32
N TYR A 99 -22.61 -4.36 -6.12
CA TYR A 99 -21.93 -5.67 -6.10
C TYR A 99 -20.72 -5.75 -5.14
N LYS A 100 -20.46 -4.70 -4.35
CA LYS A 100 -19.38 -4.68 -3.35
C LYS A 100 -19.68 -5.41 -2.05
N LYS A 101 -20.90 -5.93 -1.85
CA LYS A 101 -21.28 -6.62 -0.61
C LYS A 101 -20.76 -8.06 -0.61
N PRO A 102 -20.13 -8.52 0.48
CA PRO A 102 -19.74 -9.93 0.59
C PRO A 102 -20.94 -10.89 0.49
N PRO A 103 -20.78 -12.05 -0.18
CA PRO A 103 -19.62 -12.42 -0.99
C PRO A 103 -19.57 -11.61 -2.30
N ILE A 104 -18.39 -11.06 -2.62
CA ILE A 104 -18.19 -10.35 -3.88
C ILE A 104 -18.09 -11.40 -4.99
N GLU A 105 -19.02 -11.38 -5.93
CA GLU A 105 -19.09 -12.34 -7.03
C GLU A 105 -18.17 -11.94 -8.18
N ILE A 106 -17.65 -12.94 -8.91
CA ILE A 106 -16.97 -12.71 -10.19
C ILE A 106 -18.05 -12.45 -11.24
N ILE A 107 -17.87 -11.36 -11.98
CA ILE A 107 -18.72 -10.99 -13.12
C ILE A 107 -17.90 -11.19 -14.39
N PRO A 108 -18.09 -12.30 -15.14
CA PRO A 108 -17.25 -12.66 -16.30
C PRO A 108 -17.16 -11.54 -17.35
N ASP A 109 -18.27 -10.85 -17.60
CA ASP A 109 -18.30 -9.73 -18.54
C ASP A 109 -17.40 -8.57 -18.10
N TRP A 110 -17.24 -8.34 -16.79
CA TRP A 110 -16.33 -7.30 -16.27
C TRP A 110 -14.87 -7.72 -16.41
N VAL A 111 -14.55 -9.01 -16.20
CA VAL A 111 -13.19 -9.54 -16.45
C VAL A 111 -12.82 -9.33 -17.92
N ARG A 112 -13.68 -9.77 -18.84
CA ARG A 112 -13.45 -9.64 -20.29
C ARG A 112 -13.36 -8.18 -20.71
N SER A 113 -14.29 -7.34 -20.26
CA SER A 113 -14.33 -5.92 -20.66
C SER A 113 -13.12 -5.15 -20.12
N THR A 114 -12.58 -5.54 -18.96
CA THR A 114 -11.32 -4.98 -18.44
C THR A 114 -10.16 -5.25 -19.41
N LEU A 115 -10.04 -6.48 -19.92
CA LEU A 115 -9.02 -6.82 -20.91
C LEU A 115 -9.25 -6.12 -22.25
N ASP A 116 -10.51 -5.99 -22.70
CA ASP A 116 -10.86 -5.26 -23.92
C ASP A 116 -10.45 -3.79 -23.84
N GLU A 117 -10.76 -3.11 -22.74
CA GLU A 117 -10.35 -1.72 -22.53
C GLU A 117 -8.83 -1.59 -22.42
N LEU A 118 -8.15 -2.49 -21.71
CA LEU A 118 -6.68 -2.51 -21.62
C LEU A 118 -6.03 -2.64 -23.01
N ILE A 119 -6.53 -3.55 -23.86
CA ILE A 119 -6.08 -3.70 -25.25
C ILE A 119 -6.25 -2.38 -26.00
N GLY A 120 -7.38 -1.69 -25.80
CA GLY A 120 -7.61 -0.35 -26.35
C GLY A 120 -6.60 0.70 -25.90
N GLN A 121 -6.02 0.55 -24.70
CA GLN A 121 -5.00 1.46 -24.15
C GLN A 121 -3.54 1.08 -24.47
N LEU A 122 -3.28 -0.10 -25.05
CA LEU A 122 -1.93 -0.53 -25.43
C LEU A 122 -1.17 0.50 -26.29
N PRO A 123 -1.78 1.18 -27.27
CA PRO A 123 -1.09 2.23 -28.03
C PRO A 123 -0.54 3.37 -27.14
N LEU A 124 -1.27 3.73 -26.08
CA LEU A 124 -0.83 4.75 -25.14
C LEU A 124 0.36 4.24 -24.30
N ILE A 125 0.31 2.99 -23.82
CA ILE A 125 1.44 2.35 -23.13
C ILE A 125 2.68 2.34 -24.03
N LYS A 126 2.54 1.88 -25.28
CA LYS A 126 3.62 1.84 -26.27
C LYS A 126 4.30 3.20 -26.44
N SER A 127 3.52 4.29 -26.44
CA SER A 127 4.06 5.65 -26.58
C SER A 127 5.00 6.08 -25.44
N LYS A 128 4.92 5.44 -24.27
CA LYS A 128 5.76 5.74 -23.10
C LYS A 128 7.05 4.94 -23.04
N ILE A 129 7.13 3.85 -23.79
CA ILE A 129 8.29 2.96 -23.87
C ILE A 129 9.20 3.46 -24.99
N LYS A 130 10.43 3.81 -24.64
CA LYS A 130 11.46 4.26 -25.58
C LYS A 130 12.16 3.07 -26.21
N LYS A 131 12.82 3.31 -27.34
CA LYS A 131 13.62 2.29 -28.03
C LYS A 131 14.73 1.66 -27.17
N ASN A 132 15.25 2.40 -26.19
CA ASN A 132 16.28 1.92 -25.28
C ASN A 132 15.74 1.33 -23.98
N ASP A 133 14.43 1.39 -23.76
CA ASP A 133 13.79 0.64 -22.68
C ASP A 133 13.70 -0.81 -23.19
N ASN A 134 14.40 -1.74 -22.54
CA ASN A 134 14.42 -3.16 -22.89
C ASN A 134 13.06 -3.81 -22.56
N PHE A 135 12.08 -3.61 -23.44
CA PHE A 135 10.75 -4.19 -23.35
C PHE A 135 10.21 -4.53 -24.74
N ASP A 136 9.98 -5.82 -25.00
CA ASP A 136 9.36 -6.32 -26.22
C ASP A 136 7.85 -6.10 -26.18
N PHE A 137 7.46 -4.86 -26.50
CA PHE A 137 6.06 -4.46 -26.53
C PHE A 137 5.24 -5.25 -27.55
N VAL A 138 5.83 -5.70 -28.65
CA VAL A 138 5.10 -6.44 -29.70
C VAL A 138 4.68 -7.81 -29.17
N SER A 139 5.58 -8.50 -28.48
CA SER A 139 5.27 -9.77 -27.84
C SER A 139 4.26 -9.60 -26.69
N PHE A 140 4.38 -8.53 -25.90
CA PHE A 140 3.42 -8.20 -24.85
C PHE A 140 2.00 -7.94 -25.40
N GLU A 141 1.87 -7.11 -26.43
CA GLU A 141 0.58 -6.80 -27.08
C GLU A 141 -0.09 -8.07 -27.63
N LYS A 142 0.70 -8.95 -28.26
CA LYS A 142 0.22 -10.25 -28.75
C LYS A 142 -0.24 -11.15 -27.61
N TYR A 143 0.51 -11.19 -26.51
CA TYR A 143 0.19 -12.01 -25.34
C TYR A 143 -1.13 -11.57 -24.69
N VAL A 144 -1.31 -10.28 -24.43
CA VAL A 144 -2.56 -9.74 -23.84
C VAL A 144 -3.76 -10.06 -24.75
N SER A 145 -3.60 -9.86 -26.06
CA SER A 145 -4.65 -10.16 -27.04
C SER A 145 -5.00 -11.66 -27.09
N GLN A 146 -3.99 -12.53 -27.01
CA GLN A 146 -4.20 -13.98 -26.96
C GLN A 146 -4.93 -14.39 -25.69
N LYS A 147 -4.46 -13.93 -24.52
CA LYS A 147 -5.10 -14.19 -23.22
C LYS A 147 -6.57 -13.77 -23.22
N ARG A 148 -6.86 -12.55 -23.71
CA ARG A 148 -8.25 -12.09 -23.83
C ARG A 148 -9.11 -13.06 -24.64
N ASN A 149 -8.59 -13.64 -25.73
CA ASN A 149 -9.34 -14.57 -26.57
C ASN A 149 -9.52 -15.96 -25.96
N GLU A 150 -8.63 -16.35 -25.05
CA GLU A 150 -8.66 -17.62 -24.31
C GLU A 150 -9.43 -17.53 -22.99
N LEU A 151 -9.85 -16.32 -22.58
CA LEU A 151 -10.54 -16.09 -21.32
C LEU A 151 -11.87 -16.86 -21.29
N PRO A 152 -12.09 -17.74 -20.29
CA PRO A 152 -13.37 -18.40 -20.13
C PRO A 152 -14.46 -17.40 -19.73
N MET A 153 -15.69 -17.66 -20.19
CA MET A 153 -16.87 -16.87 -19.81
C MET A 153 -17.71 -17.53 -18.71
N ASP A 154 -17.35 -18.76 -18.32
CA ASP A 154 -18.01 -19.49 -17.25
C ASP A 154 -17.46 -19.07 -15.87
N VAL A 155 -18.36 -18.83 -14.92
CA VAL A 155 -17.98 -18.39 -13.56
C VAL A 155 -17.18 -19.46 -12.84
N ALA A 156 -17.58 -20.73 -12.92
CA ALA A 156 -16.90 -21.81 -12.20
C ALA A 156 -15.50 -22.08 -12.77
N GLU A 157 -15.29 -21.87 -14.07
CA GLU A 157 -13.94 -21.89 -14.65
C GLU A 157 -13.07 -20.72 -14.17
N LEU A 158 -13.63 -19.51 -14.08
CA LEU A 158 -12.92 -18.34 -13.55
C LEU A 158 -12.56 -18.49 -12.06
N GLU A 159 -13.44 -19.09 -11.26
CA GLU A 159 -13.16 -19.39 -9.84
C GLU A 159 -12.00 -20.38 -9.68
N LYS A 160 -11.94 -21.42 -10.52
CA LYS A 160 -10.79 -22.35 -10.52
C LYS A 160 -9.48 -21.65 -10.87
N PHE A 161 -9.53 -20.66 -11.76
CA PHE A 161 -8.36 -19.84 -12.06
C PHE A 161 -7.93 -19.03 -10.84
N GLU A 162 -8.85 -18.36 -10.16
CA GLU A 162 -8.57 -17.63 -8.91
C GLU A 162 -7.90 -18.53 -7.86
N GLU A 163 -8.43 -19.72 -7.60
CA GLU A 163 -7.83 -20.69 -6.67
C GLU A 163 -6.41 -21.10 -7.09
N LEU A 164 -6.21 -21.35 -8.39
CA LEU A 164 -4.90 -21.67 -8.96
C LEU A 164 -3.90 -20.51 -8.76
N PHE A 165 -4.36 -19.26 -8.88
CA PHE A 165 -3.53 -18.07 -8.66
C PHE A 165 -3.14 -17.87 -7.22
N GLU A 166 -4.07 -18.06 -6.29
CA GLU A 166 -3.77 -17.97 -4.88
C GLU A 166 -2.66 -18.96 -4.49
N GLU A 167 -2.77 -20.20 -4.96
CA GLU A 167 -1.75 -21.22 -4.71
C GLU A 167 -0.41 -20.88 -5.40
N TYR A 168 -0.45 -20.41 -6.66
CA TYR A 168 0.74 -19.96 -7.36
C TYR A 168 1.44 -18.81 -6.62
N ARG A 169 0.70 -17.76 -6.22
CA ARG A 169 1.25 -16.62 -5.47
C ARG A 169 1.82 -17.04 -4.12
N LYS A 170 1.16 -17.97 -3.43
CA LYS A 170 1.67 -18.52 -2.18
C LYS A 170 3.02 -19.21 -2.40
N GLN A 171 3.13 -20.04 -3.43
CA GLN A 171 4.39 -20.70 -3.79
C GLN A 171 5.49 -19.72 -4.21
N GLU A 172 5.15 -18.66 -4.96
CA GLU A 172 6.12 -17.61 -5.29
C GLU A 172 6.55 -16.81 -4.05
N ALA A 173 5.61 -16.46 -3.16
CA ALA A 173 5.90 -15.75 -1.91
C ALA A 173 6.80 -16.54 -0.95
N GLU A 174 6.69 -17.88 -0.95
CA GLU A 174 7.56 -18.76 -0.19
C GLU A 174 9.02 -18.71 -0.67
N LYS A 175 9.27 -18.37 -1.94
CA LYS A 175 10.62 -18.23 -2.52
C LYS A 175 11.28 -16.90 -2.19
N LEU A 176 10.50 -15.88 -1.87
CA LEU A 176 10.99 -14.55 -1.54
C LEU A 176 11.64 -14.53 -0.16
N ASP A 177 12.73 -13.78 -0.02
CA ASP A 177 13.28 -13.48 1.30
C ASP A 177 12.38 -12.49 2.09
N ASP A 178 12.64 -12.35 3.39
CA ASP A 178 11.81 -11.51 4.27
C ASP A 178 11.79 -10.03 3.86
N TRP A 179 12.81 -9.51 3.17
CA TRP A 179 12.81 -8.15 2.65
C TRP A 179 12.02 -8.02 1.36
N GLU A 180 12.14 -8.99 0.46
CA GLU A 180 11.41 -9.03 -0.81
C GLU A 180 9.90 -9.12 -0.57
N ARG A 181 9.47 -9.89 0.44
CA ARG A 181 8.05 -9.99 0.86
C ARG A 181 7.44 -8.66 1.27
N LEU A 182 8.23 -7.74 1.80
CA LEU A 182 7.74 -6.44 2.27
C LEU A 182 7.48 -5.44 1.14
N ARG A 183 8.02 -5.70 -0.06
CA ARG A 183 7.84 -4.86 -1.26
C ARG A 183 8.09 -3.37 -1.01
N ILE A 184 9.14 -3.07 -0.23
CA ILE A 184 9.47 -1.70 0.17
C ILE A 184 10.05 -0.93 -1.01
N ASP A 185 9.47 0.24 -1.28
CA ASP A 185 10.09 1.23 -2.16
C ASP A 185 11.20 1.98 -1.43
N TRP A 186 12.43 1.52 -1.60
CA TRP A 186 13.59 2.09 -0.91
C TRP A 186 13.90 3.54 -1.32
N GLU A 187 13.39 4.02 -2.47
CA GLU A 187 13.57 5.42 -2.87
C GLU A 187 12.80 6.39 -1.97
N ASP A 188 11.78 5.89 -1.27
CA ASP A 188 11.00 6.69 -0.33
C ASP A 188 11.70 6.87 1.03
N TYR A 189 12.83 6.21 1.26
CA TYR A 189 13.54 6.20 2.55
C TYR A 189 14.99 6.69 2.43
N HIS A 190 15.61 6.97 3.58
CA HIS A 190 17.01 7.30 3.63
C HIS A 190 17.87 6.12 3.12
N PRO A 191 18.96 6.33 2.35
CA PRO A 191 19.75 5.23 1.78
C PRO A 191 20.30 4.22 2.79
N LYS A 192 20.51 4.66 4.04
CA LYS A 192 20.99 3.81 5.14
C LYS A 192 19.87 3.21 6.00
N ALA A 193 18.60 3.46 5.69
CA ALA A 193 17.50 3.08 6.57
C ALA A 193 17.46 1.55 6.82
N LYS A 194 17.69 0.74 5.77
CA LYS A 194 17.79 -0.72 5.87
C LYS A 194 18.93 -1.18 6.79
N GLU A 195 20.06 -0.46 6.80
CA GLU A 195 21.21 -0.76 7.68
C GLU A 195 20.92 -0.39 9.14
N ILE A 196 20.20 0.72 9.35
CA ILE A 196 19.85 1.24 10.68
C ILE A 196 18.79 0.38 11.35
N ILE A 197 17.82 -0.11 10.59
CA ILE A 197 16.76 -1.01 11.05
C ILE A 197 16.86 -2.32 10.25
N PRO A 198 17.79 -3.23 10.59
CA PRO A 198 18.08 -4.43 9.80
C PRO A 198 17.13 -5.60 10.10
N ILE A 199 15.95 -5.32 10.66
CA ILE A 199 14.97 -6.33 11.07
C ILE A 199 13.73 -6.19 10.17
N PRO A 200 13.54 -7.07 9.16
CA PRO A 200 12.44 -6.96 8.20
C PRO A 200 11.07 -6.82 8.87
N SER A 201 10.86 -7.57 9.95
CA SER A 201 9.57 -7.64 10.62
C SER A 201 9.16 -6.32 11.32
N LEU A 202 10.07 -5.35 11.49
CA LEU A 202 9.79 -3.97 11.98
C LEU A 202 9.48 -2.97 10.85
N TRP A 203 9.49 -3.45 9.61
CA TRP A 203 9.13 -2.68 8.42
C TRP A 203 7.77 -3.06 7.84
N SER A 204 7.16 -4.14 8.35
CA SER A 204 5.84 -4.59 7.90
C SER A 204 4.80 -3.50 8.14
N CYS A 205 4.05 -3.16 7.10
CA CYS A 205 2.93 -2.23 7.15
C CYS A 205 1.58 -2.92 7.44
N THR A 206 1.58 -4.25 7.58
CA THR A 206 0.39 -5.06 7.86
C THR A 206 0.47 -5.79 9.21
N ASP A 207 1.59 -5.63 9.91
CA ASP A 207 1.80 -6.17 11.25
C ASP A 207 1.46 -5.10 12.27
N GLU A 208 0.38 -5.30 13.03
CA GLU A 208 -0.11 -4.36 14.05
C GLU A 208 0.95 -4.03 15.12
N PHE A 209 1.88 -4.97 15.39
CA PHE A 209 2.94 -4.79 16.38
C PHE A 209 4.22 -4.19 15.80
N SER A 210 4.30 -4.00 14.48
CA SER A 210 5.36 -3.24 13.84
C SER A 210 5.18 -1.74 14.15
N PRO A 211 6.27 -0.99 14.44
CA PRO A 211 6.20 0.43 14.85
C PRO A 211 5.41 1.35 13.92
N ASN A 212 5.41 1.08 12.61
CA ASN A 212 4.63 1.83 11.62
C ASN A 212 3.65 0.94 10.85
N GLY A 213 3.27 -0.21 11.42
CA GLY A 213 2.30 -1.14 10.83
C GLY A 213 0.88 -0.97 11.36
N ASN A 214 0.71 -0.57 12.63
CA ASN A 214 -0.59 -0.12 13.14
C ASN A 214 -1.00 1.26 12.58
N ASP A 215 -2.30 1.56 12.66
CA ASP A 215 -2.90 2.80 12.16
C ASP A 215 -2.19 4.07 12.68
N THR A 216 -2.03 4.19 14.01
CA THR A 216 -1.38 5.35 14.64
C THR A 216 0.06 5.54 14.16
N GLY A 217 0.83 4.46 14.08
CA GLY A 217 2.22 4.47 13.65
C GLY A 217 2.37 4.77 12.15
N ALA A 218 1.45 4.27 11.33
CA ALA A 218 1.38 4.54 9.90
C ALA A 218 1.03 6.02 9.63
N ASP A 219 0.02 6.56 10.31
CA ASP A 219 -0.35 7.97 10.25
C ASP A 219 0.81 8.86 10.71
N THR A 220 1.46 8.50 11.81
CA THR A 220 2.64 9.21 12.31
C THR A 220 3.73 9.28 11.24
N LEU A 221 4.06 8.16 10.58
CA LEU A 221 5.05 8.11 9.50
C LEU A 221 4.67 9.02 8.33
N GLU A 222 3.42 8.97 7.86
CA GLU A 222 2.99 9.72 6.68
C GLU A 222 2.87 11.23 6.95
N ILE A 223 2.34 11.62 8.11
CA ILE A 223 2.27 13.03 8.53
C ILE A 223 3.70 13.56 8.75
N PHE A 224 4.56 12.79 9.43
CA PHE A 224 5.95 13.17 9.64
C PHE A 224 6.71 13.29 8.31
N ARG A 225 6.47 12.38 7.34
CA ARG A 225 7.07 12.44 6.00
C ARG A 225 6.74 13.77 5.31
N LYS A 226 5.49 14.22 5.35
CA LYS A 226 5.07 15.51 4.79
C LYS A 226 5.70 16.69 5.51
N TRP A 227 5.72 16.66 6.84
CA TRP A 227 6.30 17.70 7.67
C TRP A 227 7.82 17.80 7.47
N ASN A 228 8.53 16.67 7.44
CA ASN A 228 9.98 16.57 7.33
C ASN A 228 10.51 17.14 6.01
N LYS A 229 9.75 17.06 4.91
CA LYS A 229 10.11 17.69 3.62
C LYS A 229 10.38 19.18 3.73
N ARG A 230 9.79 19.87 4.72
CA ARG A 230 9.95 21.32 4.95
C ARG A 230 10.72 21.65 6.24
N ASN A 231 10.96 20.66 7.10
CA ASN A 231 11.48 20.82 8.45
C ASN A 231 12.59 19.79 8.77
N SER A 232 13.41 19.42 7.78
CA SER A 232 14.40 18.34 7.90
C SER A 232 15.45 18.59 8.99
N ASN A 233 15.72 19.85 9.30
CA ASN A 233 16.69 20.23 10.34
C ASN A 233 16.05 20.41 11.73
N ASN A 234 14.72 20.51 11.81
CA ASN A 234 14.01 20.72 13.07
C ASN A 234 13.97 19.44 13.90
N ASP A 235 13.84 19.60 15.21
CA ASP A 235 13.70 18.51 16.16
C ASP A 235 12.40 17.73 15.92
N ALA A 236 12.49 16.40 15.87
CA ALA A 236 11.33 15.52 15.78
C ALA A 236 10.41 15.63 17.01
N LEU A 237 10.91 16.01 18.19
CA LEU A 237 10.09 16.23 19.38
C LEU A 237 9.14 17.42 19.24
N PHE A 238 9.54 18.44 18.48
CA PHE A 238 8.65 19.56 18.17
C PHE A 238 7.45 19.08 17.34
N PHE A 239 7.71 18.20 16.36
CA PHE A 239 6.65 17.55 15.59
C PHE A 239 5.74 16.69 16.49
N LEU A 240 6.32 15.86 17.35
CA LEU A 240 5.56 15.01 18.27
C LEU A 240 4.56 15.81 19.11
N THR A 241 5.02 16.93 19.66
CA THR A 241 4.20 17.81 20.51
C THR A 241 3.02 18.40 19.73
N GLN A 242 3.23 18.76 18.46
CA GLN A 242 2.16 19.25 17.60
C GLN A 242 1.15 18.14 17.27
N LEU A 243 1.65 16.97 16.88
CA LEU A 243 0.81 15.85 16.48
C LEU A 243 -0.08 15.36 17.63
N LEU A 244 0.49 15.17 18.82
CA LEU A 244 -0.27 14.74 20.00
C LEU A 244 -1.34 15.76 20.39
N LYS A 245 -1.02 17.06 20.30
CA LYS A 245 -1.99 18.12 20.54
C LYS A 245 -3.15 18.09 19.54
N ASP A 246 -2.86 17.86 18.26
CA ASP A 246 -3.89 17.74 17.22
C ASP A 246 -4.77 16.49 17.42
N TRP A 247 -4.23 15.46 18.09
CA TRP A 247 -4.96 14.25 18.51
C TRP A 247 -5.55 14.35 19.92
N GLU A 248 -5.54 15.54 20.53
CA GLU A 248 -6.09 15.78 21.87
C GLU A 248 -5.46 14.93 22.99
N ILE A 249 -4.19 14.56 22.81
CA ILE A 249 -3.39 13.83 23.82
C ILE A 249 -2.50 14.82 24.55
N ASP A 250 -2.63 14.86 25.87
CA ASP A 250 -1.73 15.62 26.73
C ASP A 250 -0.36 14.91 26.82
N ILE A 251 0.68 15.57 26.33
CA ILE A 251 2.05 15.04 26.38
C ILE A 251 2.62 15.00 27.79
N ASP A 252 2.12 15.83 28.71
CA ASP A 252 2.56 15.90 30.10
C ASP A 252 1.81 14.87 30.97
N ALA A 253 0.67 14.37 30.49
CA ALA A 253 -0.14 13.35 31.16
C ALA A 253 -0.67 12.27 30.17
N PRO A 254 0.21 11.57 29.42
CA PRO A 254 -0.22 10.70 28.33
C PRO A 254 -0.91 9.40 28.81
N TYR A 255 -0.82 9.09 30.10
CA TYR A 255 -1.30 7.84 30.69
C TYR A 255 -2.63 7.99 31.45
N GLU A 256 -3.36 9.10 31.27
CA GLU A 256 -4.63 9.35 31.97
C GLU A 256 -5.78 8.42 31.54
N SER A 257 -5.70 7.89 30.31
CA SER A 257 -6.69 6.95 29.78
C SER A 257 -6.02 5.86 28.96
N GLU A 258 -6.70 4.72 28.79
CA GLU A 258 -6.21 3.63 27.94
C GLU A 258 -5.99 4.09 26.49
N TYR A 259 -6.93 4.88 25.95
CA TYR A 259 -6.80 5.48 24.62
C TYR A 259 -5.56 6.37 24.51
N SER A 260 -5.43 7.36 25.41
CA SER A 260 -4.29 8.28 25.43
C SER A 260 -2.96 7.53 25.56
N SER A 261 -2.90 6.54 26.46
CA SER A 261 -1.71 5.74 26.72
C SER A 261 -1.29 4.95 25.48
N TYR A 262 -2.25 4.25 24.86
CA TYR A 262 -1.99 3.42 23.70
C TYR A 262 -1.59 4.25 22.48
N THR A 263 -2.31 5.34 22.19
CA THR A 263 -1.97 6.23 21.08
C THR A 263 -0.65 6.95 21.31
N TYR A 264 -0.36 7.40 22.53
CA TYR A 264 0.96 7.98 22.87
C TYR A 264 2.09 6.98 22.62
N PHE A 265 1.96 5.75 23.13
CA PHE A 265 2.94 4.69 22.95
C PHE A 265 3.21 4.42 21.46
N GLN A 266 2.15 4.20 20.66
CA GLN A 266 2.29 3.93 19.22
C GLN A 266 2.87 5.13 18.47
N CYS A 267 2.46 6.35 18.81
CA CYS A 267 2.93 7.58 18.17
C CYS A 267 4.43 7.82 18.42
N VAL A 268 4.87 7.76 19.68
CA VAL A 268 6.29 8.01 20.02
C VAL A 268 7.19 6.94 19.42
N THR A 269 6.79 5.66 19.51
CA THR A 269 7.54 4.54 18.93
C THR A 269 7.58 4.65 17.41
N GLY A 270 6.43 4.90 16.78
CA GLY A 270 6.30 5.10 15.34
C GLY A 270 7.13 6.28 14.83
N LEU A 271 7.20 7.38 15.60
CA LEU A 271 8.01 8.55 15.25
C LEU A 271 9.52 8.26 15.33
N ALA A 272 9.98 7.51 16.33
CA ALA A 272 11.39 7.12 16.41
C ALA A 272 11.83 6.32 15.17
N PHE A 273 11.00 5.36 14.75
CA PHE A 273 11.22 4.61 13.52
C PHE A 273 11.09 5.50 12.27
N ALA A 274 10.09 6.38 12.20
CA ALA A 274 9.92 7.30 11.08
C ALA A 274 11.13 8.24 10.91
N SER A 275 11.69 8.73 12.02
CA SER A 275 12.92 9.53 12.01
C SER A 275 14.09 8.72 11.43
N ALA A 276 14.35 7.52 11.95
CA ALA A 276 15.42 6.67 11.43
C ALA A 276 15.23 6.31 9.95
N LYS A 277 13.99 5.98 9.54
CA LYS A 277 13.62 5.63 8.17
C LYS A 277 13.81 6.78 7.18
N LEU A 278 13.46 8.02 7.57
CA LEU A 278 13.45 9.17 6.65
C LEU A 278 14.70 10.05 6.74
N ARG A 279 15.31 10.15 7.92
CA ARG A 279 16.49 11.01 8.19
C ARG A 279 17.78 10.21 8.29
N GLY A 280 17.70 8.90 8.53
CA GLY A 280 18.89 8.08 8.79
C GLY A 280 19.45 8.22 10.21
N ASN A 281 18.70 8.83 11.13
CA ASN A 281 19.05 8.99 12.53
C ASN A 281 17.79 9.21 13.39
N CYS A 282 17.95 9.12 14.71
CA CYS A 282 16.91 9.43 15.69
C CYS A 282 17.54 10.21 16.85
N GLU A 283 16.98 11.37 17.19
CA GLU A 283 17.47 12.19 18.30
C GLU A 283 17.43 11.43 19.63
N GLN A 284 18.43 11.60 20.51
CA GLN A 284 18.56 10.84 21.76
C GLN A 284 17.33 11.00 22.66
N ASP A 285 16.80 12.22 22.81
CA ASP A 285 15.63 12.47 23.63
C ASP A 285 14.37 11.76 23.10
N LEU A 286 14.25 11.60 21.77
CA LEU A 286 13.17 10.82 21.16
C LEU A 286 13.37 9.31 21.37
N LYS A 287 14.60 8.81 21.27
CA LYS A 287 14.94 7.42 21.60
C LYS A 287 14.56 7.09 23.04
N ASP A 288 14.94 7.96 23.98
CA ASP A 288 14.68 7.76 25.41
C ASP A 288 13.16 7.75 25.71
N LYS A 289 12.40 8.67 25.10
CA LYS A 289 10.93 8.68 25.20
C LYS A 289 10.30 7.41 24.62
N ALA A 290 10.75 6.95 23.45
CA ALA A 290 10.21 5.74 22.82
C ALA A 290 10.50 4.48 23.66
N VAL A 291 11.73 4.33 24.15
CA VAL A 291 12.10 3.22 25.04
C VAL A 291 11.28 3.25 26.33
N SER A 292 11.08 4.43 26.93
CA SER A 292 10.25 4.58 28.12
C SER A 292 8.79 4.17 27.84
N ALA A 293 8.21 4.61 26.73
CA ALA A 293 6.84 4.27 26.36
C ALA A 293 6.68 2.76 26.09
N ILE A 294 7.65 2.11 25.43
CA ILE A 294 7.66 0.66 25.24
C ILE A 294 7.68 -0.07 26.59
N ASN A 295 8.54 0.34 27.52
CA ASN A 295 8.64 -0.32 28.83
C ASN A 295 7.34 -0.19 29.63
N GLU A 296 6.69 0.99 29.60
CA GLU A 296 5.41 1.21 30.28
C GLU A 296 4.32 0.28 29.70
N TYR A 297 4.24 0.18 28.38
CA TYR A 297 3.26 -0.68 27.72
C TYR A 297 3.55 -2.18 27.94
N LEU A 298 4.83 -2.59 27.94
CA LEU A 298 5.23 -3.96 28.30
C LEU A 298 4.77 -4.33 29.73
N ALA A 299 4.91 -3.40 30.67
CA ALA A 299 4.46 -3.59 32.05
C ALA A 299 2.93 -3.68 32.14
N SER A 300 2.20 -2.86 31.38
CA SER A 300 0.73 -2.89 31.39
C SER A 300 0.16 -4.20 30.85
N ILE A 301 0.80 -4.81 29.84
CA ILE A 301 0.34 -6.09 29.26
C ILE A 301 0.83 -7.31 30.03
N GLU A 302 1.75 -7.17 31.00
CA GLU A 302 2.30 -8.30 31.74
C GLU A 302 1.23 -9.07 32.51
N ASN A 303 0.22 -8.37 33.03
CA ASN A 303 -0.91 -8.95 33.78
C ASN A 303 -2.16 -9.20 32.93
N ALA A 304 -2.09 -8.99 31.60
CA ALA A 304 -3.20 -9.30 30.71
C ALA A 304 -3.29 -10.84 30.53
N ASP A 305 -4.20 -11.47 31.28
CA ASP A 305 -4.48 -12.90 31.18
C ASP A 305 -5.40 -13.17 29.98
N GLY A 306 -5.09 -14.21 29.20
CA GLY A 306 -5.94 -14.66 28.08
C GLY A 306 -5.81 -13.86 26.78
N TRP A 307 -4.87 -12.92 26.67
CA TRP A 307 -4.59 -12.24 25.41
C TRP A 307 -3.69 -13.12 24.51
N GLU A 308 -4.26 -13.66 23.44
CA GLU A 308 -3.62 -14.65 22.56
C GLU A 308 -2.36 -14.13 21.83
N TYR A 309 -2.27 -12.82 21.59
CA TYR A 309 -1.15 -12.17 20.90
C TYR A 309 -0.09 -11.58 21.84
N LYS A 310 -0.21 -11.84 23.15
CA LYS A 310 0.66 -11.23 24.17
C LYS A 310 2.15 -11.52 23.94
N ASP A 311 2.49 -12.77 23.63
CA ASP A 311 3.88 -13.17 23.47
C ASP A 311 4.48 -12.60 22.18
N GLU A 312 3.70 -12.59 21.10
CA GLU A 312 4.08 -11.96 19.82
C GLU A 312 4.30 -10.44 19.99
N CYS A 313 3.36 -9.76 20.63
CA CYS A 313 3.49 -8.33 20.94
C CYS A 313 4.75 -8.08 21.78
N LYS A 314 4.97 -8.85 22.86
CA LYS A 314 6.17 -8.72 23.70
C LYS A 314 7.46 -8.90 22.91
N GLU A 315 7.54 -9.92 22.05
CA GLU A 315 8.71 -10.15 21.20
C GLU A 315 8.97 -8.93 20.31
N LYS A 316 7.94 -8.42 19.64
CA LYS A 316 8.03 -7.26 18.74
C LYS A 316 8.44 -5.97 19.44
N LEU A 317 7.90 -5.73 20.63
CA LEU A 317 8.27 -4.57 21.44
C LEU A 317 9.73 -4.63 21.90
N ASN A 318 10.22 -5.81 22.28
CA ASN A 318 11.62 -5.99 22.65
C ASN A 318 12.55 -5.78 21.44
N LEU A 319 12.20 -6.32 20.27
CA LEU A 319 12.95 -6.06 19.02
C LEU A 319 12.95 -4.57 18.67
N SER A 320 11.81 -3.89 18.84
CA SER A 320 11.67 -2.46 18.56
C SER A 320 12.56 -1.64 19.48
N LYS A 321 12.57 -1.95 20.78
CA LYS A 321 13.42 -1.31 21.78
C LYS A 321 14.91 -1.47 21.45
N GLU A 322 15.36 -2.70 21.19
CA GLU A 322 16.75 -2.96 20.83
C GLU A 322 17.18 -2.21 19.56
N ALA A 323 16.29 -2.14 18.57
CA ALA A 323 16.56 -1.39 17.34
C ALA A 323 16.69 0.12 17.64
N ILE A 324 15.76 0.70 18.41
CA ILE A 324 15.79 2.11 18.80
C ILE A 324 17.10 2.46 19.50
N GLU A 325 17.51 1.67 20.50
CA GLU A 325 18.74 1.92 21.27
C GLU A 325 19.98 1.99 20.36
N LYS A 326 20.02 1.18 19.30
CA LYS A 326 21.12 1.11 18.32
C LYS A 326 21.04 2.16 17.20
N MET A 327 19.93 2.90 17.06
CA MET A 327 19.80 3.92 16.00
C MET A 327 20.87 5.01 16.16
N PRO A 328 21.47 5.50 15.05
CA PRO A 328 22.40 6.61 15.09
C PRO A 328 21.75 7.87 15.65
N ASN A 329 22.48 8.59 16.48
CA ASN A 329 22.06 9.92 16.92
C ASN A 329 22.29 10.97 15.81
N LYS A 330 21.52 12.04 15.86
CA LYS A 330 21.60 13.18 14.94
C LYS A 330 22.90 13.96 15.06
#